data_AF-A0A3C0QM54-F1
#
_entry.id   AF-A0A3C0QM54-F1
#
_cell.length_a   1.000
_cell.length_b   1.000
_cell.length_c   1.000
_cell.angle_alpha   90.00
_cell.angle_beta   90.00
_cell.angle_gamma   90.00
#
_symmetry.space_group_name_H-M   'P 1'
#
loop_
_entity.id
_entity.type
_entity.pdbx_description
1 polymer ?
#
loop_
_entity_poly.entity_id
_entity_poly.type
_entity_poly.pdbx_seq_one_letter_code
_entity_poly.pdbx_strand_id
1 'polypeptide(L)'
;MINLENLSGHLRTVAKHRHAVIRHCAKAGILWQGLKHDLSKYTPEEFIPSVKYYQGTRSPNEQERTEKGYSSAWMHHKGCNKHHFEYWTDYDPVTRVMTPVKMPLNYVIEMFCDRIAASKIYNGANFTNDMPLQYFMKGKPTRKIHPRTSRFLEGLLQMYAKKGEEYTFAWIRWYRQQHEDY
;
A
#
# COMPACT_ATOMS: atom_id res chain seq x y z
N MET A 1 -6.39 2.95 27.73
CA MET A 1 -7.76 3.44 27.46
C MET A 1 -7.81 3.96 26.04
N ILE A 2 -8.91 3.73 25.31
CA ILE A 2 -9.14 4.33 23.99
C ILE A 2 -9.60 5.78 24.22
N ASN A 3 -8.87 6.76 23.69
CA ASN A 3 -9.26 8.18 23.72
C ASN A 3 -10.12 8.52 22.48
N LEU A 4 -11.16 9.34 22.64
CA LEU A 4 -12.01 9.85 21.56
C LEU A 4 -11.22 10.63 20.48
N GLU A 5 -10.14 11.30 20.87
CA GLU A 5 -9.23 11.98 19.94
C GLU A 5 -8.49 10.97 19.04
N ASN A 6 -8.07 9.83 19.61
CA ASN A 6 -7.41 8.76 18.85
C ASN A 6 -8.38 8.13 17.85
N LEU A 7 -9.63 7.92 18.28
CA LEU A 7 -10.69 7.38 17.43
C LEU A 7 -10.96 8.28 16.21
N SER A 8 -11.20 9.57 16.46
CA SER A 8 -11.51 10.54 15.41
C SER A 8 -10.31 10.78 14.48
N GLY A 9 -9.10 10.87 15.03
CA GLY A 9 -7.86 11.01 14.27
C GLY A 9 -7.60 9.81 13.35
N HIS A 10 -7.75 8.59 13.88
CA HIS A 10 -7.58 7.37 13.11
C HIS A 10 -8.58 7.28 11.96
N LEU A 11 -9.88 7.45 12.25
CA LEU A 11 -10.94 7.39 11.23
C LEU A 11 -10.73 8.43 10.12
N ARG A 12 -10.37 9.67 10.48
CA ARG A 12 -10.09 10.73 9.51
C ARG A 12 -8.90 10.37 8.60
N THR A 13 -7.84 9.81 9.18
CA THR A 13 -6.64 9.42 8.44
C THR A 13 -6.92 8.27 7.48
N VAL A 14 -7.57 7.21 7.96
CA VAL A 14 -7.96 6.06 7.12
C VAL A 14 -8.93 6.46 6.02
N ALA A 15 -9.93 7.29 6.33
CA ALA A 15 -10.87 7.78 5.34
C ALA A 15 -10.17 8.59 4.26
N LYS A 16 -9.32 9.58 4.62
CA LYS A 16 -8.56 10.37 3.64
C LYS A 16 -7.69 9.49 2.74
N HIS A 17 -7.03 8.49 3.33
CA HIS A 17 -6.20 7.52 2.61
C HIS A 17 -7.00 6.73 1.59
N ARG A 18 -8.06 6.07 2.05
CA ARG A 18 -8.90 5.24 1.18
C ARG A 18 -9.48 6.04 0.02
N HIS A 19 -9.98 7.25 0.26
CA HIS A 19 -10.51 8.10 -0.83
C HIS A 19 -9.43 8.56 -1.81
N ALA A 20 -8.19 8.78 -1.35
CA ALA A 20 -7.08 9.07 -2.25
C ALA A 20 -6.71 7.86 -3.12
N VAL A 21 -6.68 6.65 -2.55
CA VAL A 21 -6.44 5.43 -3.31
C VAL A 21 -7.57 5.17 -4.32
N ILE A 22 -8.84 5.32 -3.94
CA ILE A 22 -9.97 5.19 -4.87
C ILE A 22 -9.82 6.14 -6.07
N ARG A 23 -9.45 7.40 -5.83
CA ARG A 23 -9.23 8.39 -6.91
C ARG A 23 -8.09 7.96 -7.84
N HIS A 24 -6.97 7.50 -7.30
CA HIS A 24 -5.85 6.99 -8.11
C HIS A 24 -6.22 5.70 -8.87
N CYS A 25 -6.93 4.77 -8.23
CA CYS A 25 -7.44 3.55 -8.86
C CYS A 25 -8.40 3.88 -10.01
N ALA A 26 -9.24 4.92 -9.87
CA ALA A 26 -10.07 5.43 -10.95
C ALA A 26 -9.21 5.92 -12.12
N LYS A 27 -8.16 6.71 -11.85
CA LYS A 27 -7.21 7.19 -12.87
C LYS A 27 -6.45 6.04 -13.54
N ALA A 28 -6.17 4.95 -12.84
CA ALA A 28 -5.53 3.74 -13.37
C ALA A 28 -6.50 2.78 -14.11
N GLY A 29 -7.81 3.07 -14.10
CA GLY A 29 -8.85 2.24 -14.71
C GLY A 29 -9.20 0.98 -13.91
N ILE A 30 -8.86 0.91 -12.62
CA ILE A 30 -9.18 -0.19 -11.69
C ILE A 30 -10.15 0.26 -10.59
N LEU A 31 -11.08 1.17 -10.90
CA LEU A 31 -12.01 1.78 -9.92
C LEU A 31 -12.72 0.73 -9.05
N TRP A 32 -13.33 -0.28 -9.65
CA TRP A 32 -14.11 -1.30 -8.94
C TRP A 32 -13.28 -2.10 -7.93
N GLN A 33 -11.99 -2.33 -8.22
CA GLN A 33 -11.06 -2.91 -7.26
C GLN A 33 -10.70 -1.90 -6.16
N GLY A 34 -10.38 -0.67 -6.54
CA GLY A 34 -10.04 0.40 -5.59
C GLY A 34 -11.14 0.71 -4.59
N LEU A 35 -12.42 0.52 -4.93
CA LEU A 35 -13.54 0.65 -3.98
C LEU A 35 -13.46 -0.35 -2.83
N LYS A 36 -12.74 -1.47 -2.98
CA LYS A 36 -12.55 -2.48 -1.93
C LYS A 36 -11.27 -2.26 -1.11
N HIS A 37 -10.46 -1.28 -1.48
CA HIS A 37 -9.20 -0.98 -0.82
C HIS A 37 -9.40 -0.76 0.68
N ASP A 38 -8.62 -1.48 1.48
CA ASP A 38 -8.51 -1.34 2.94
C ASP A 38 -9.83 -1.41 3.72
N LEU A 39 -10.86 -2.09 3.18
CA LEU A 39 -12.11 -2.28 3.92
C LEU A 39 -11.91 -3.08 5.22
N SER A 40 -10.85 -3.88 5.29
CA SER A 40 -10.51 -4.62 6.51
C SER A 40 -10.12 -3.72 7.68
N LYS A 41 -9.72 -2.45 7.44
CA LYS A 41 -9.39 -1.48 8.52
C LYS A 41 -10.58 -1.15 9.44
N TYR A 42 -11.79 -1.49 8.99
CA TYR A 42 -13.03 -1.29 9.74
C TYR A 42 -13.47 -2.55 10.51
N THR A 43 -12.75 -3.68 10.42
CA THR A 43 -13.04 -4.86 11.24
C THR A 43 -12.51 -4.67 12.67
N PRO A 44 -13.08 -5.35 13.68
CA PRO A 44 -12.57 -5.27 15.06
C PRO A 44 -11.08 -5.62 15.18
N GLU A 45 -10.61 -6.60 14.39
CA GLU A 45 -9.22 -7.11 14.40
C GLU A 45 -8.18 -6.03 14.05
N GLU A 46 -8.52 -5.11 13.13
CA GLU A 46 -7.64 -3.99 12.75
C GLU A 46 -7.98 -2.71 13.50
N PHE A 47 -9.27 -2.43 13.68
CA PHE A 47 -9.76 -1.14 14.16
C PHE A 47 -9.40 -0.90 15.63
N ILE A 48 -9.66 -1.87 16.50
CA ILE A 48 -9.43 -1.75 17.96
C ILE A 48 -7.95 -1.49 18.27
N PRO A 49 -6.99 -2.31 17.81
CA PRO A 49 -5.57 -2.01 18.01
C PRO A 49 -5.15 -0.71 17.34
N SER A 50 -5.66 -0.39 16.14
CA SER A 50 -5.28 0.84 15.45
C SER A 50 -5.69 2.11 16.19
N VAL A 51 -6.88 2.12 16.81
CA VAL A 51 -7.33 3.24 17.65
C VAL A 51 -6.53 3.29 18.96
N LYS A 52 -6.29 2.14 19.60
CA LYS A 52 -5.48 2.07 20.83
C LYS A 52 -4.07 2.64 20.62
N TYR A 53 -3.44 2.35 19.49
CA TYR A 53 -2.06 2.69 19.18
C TYR A 53 -1.89 3.94 18.30
N TYR A 54 -2.97 4.69 18.07
CA TYR A 54 -2.91 5.90 17.26
C TYR A 54 -2.09 7.01 17.93
N GLN A 55 -1.14 7.57 17.19
CA GLN A 55 -0.26 8.66 17.64
C GLN A 55 -0.30 9.90 16.71
N GLY A 56 -0.97 9.79 15.56
CA GLY A 56 -1.05 10.86 14.56
C GLY A 56 0.21 11.08 13.70
N THR A 57 1.39 10.63 14.14
CA THR A 57 2.66 10.86 13.42
C THR A 57 3.21 9.65 12.68
N ARG A 58 2.78 8.43 13.03
CA ARG A 58 3.18 7.17 12.39
C ARG A 58 2.06 6.14 12.44
N SER A 59 2.23 5.04 11.72
CA SER A 59 1.27 3.95 11.67
C SER A 59 1.04 3.35 13.08
N PRO A 60 -0.21 3.14 13.52
CA PRO A 60 -0.51 2.44 14.78
C PRO A 60 0.16 1.07 14.88
N ASN A 61 0.29 0.38 13.75
CA ASN A 61 0.97 -0.92 13.66
C ASN A 61 2.45 -0.86 14.08
N GLU A 62 3.13 0.28 13.94
CA GLU A 62 4.52 0.42 14.39
C GLU A 62 4.60 0.43 15.91
N GLN A 63 3.73 1.19 16.57
CA GLN A 63 3.66 1.22 18.02
C GLN A 63 3.27 -0.15 18.58
N GLU A 64 2.30 -0.83 17.96
CA GLU A 64 1.93 -2.18 18.38
C GLU A 64 3.13 -3.14 18.31
N ARG A 65 3.92 -3.06 17.23
CA ARG A 65 5.16 -3.84 17.08
C ARG A 65 6.20 -3.49 18.14
N THR A 66 6.36 -2.22 18.49
CA THR A 66 7.28 -1.80 19.55
C THR A 66 6.91 -2.40 20.90
N GLU A 67 5.62 -2.48 21.23
CA GLU A 67 5.17 -3.01 22.52
C GLU A 67 5.12 -4.54 22.58
N LYS A 68 4.66 -5.20 21.51
CA LYS A 68 4.38 -6.66 21.52
C LYS A 68 5.45 -7.49 20.79
N GLY A 69 6.32 -6.86 20.00
CA GLY A 69 7.18 -7.53 19.03
C GLY A 69 6.51 -7.89 17.70
N TYR A 70 5.19 -7.65 17.57
CA TYR A 70 4.42 -7.89 16.35
C TYR A 70 3.19 -6.96 16.29
N SER A 71 2.49 -6.91 15.15
CA SER A 71 1.21 -6.19 15.05
C SER A 71 0.14 -7.13 14.51
N SER A 72 -0.87 -7.44 15.33
CA SER A 72 -2.00 -8.29 14.91
C SER A 72 -2.80 -7.59 13.81
N ALA A 73 -3.01 -6.28 13.94
CA ALA A 73 -3.64 -5.46 12.93
C ALA A 73 -2.92 -5.59 11.58
N TRP A 74 -1.60 -5.46 11.55
CA TRP A 74 -0.83 -5.62 10.31
C TRP A 74 -0.89 -7.04 9.75
N MET A 75 -0.86 -8.07 10.60
CA MET A 75 -0.93 -9.46 10.16
C MET A 75 -2.25 -9.76 9.45
N HIS A 76 -3.38 -9.33 10.03
CA HIS A 76 -4.69 -9.42 9.38
C HIS A 76 -4.74 -8.58 8.11
N HIS A 77 -4.27 -7.33 8.18
CA HIS A 77 -4.28 -6.38 7.08
C HIS A 77 -3.57 -6.87 5.82
N LYS A 78 -2.31 -7.27 5.95
CA LYS A 78 -1.54 -7.82 4.82
C LYS A 78 -2.09 -9.19 4.36
N GLY A 79 -2.76 -9.94 5.24
CA GLY A 79 -3.35 -11.24 4.95
C GLY A 79 -4.67 -11.17 4.19
N CYS A 80 -5.38 -10.04 4.21
CA CYS A 80 -6.67 -9.86 3.52
C CYS A 80 -6.60 -8.88 2.34
N ASN A 81 -5.59 -8.01 2.29
CA ASN A 81 -5.47 -6.99 1.24
C ASN A 81 -4.38 -7.35 0.23
N LYS A 82 -4.83 -7.78 -0.95
CA LYS A 82 -3.99 -8.31 -2.03
C LYS A 82 -3.04 -7.29 -2.67
N HIS A 83 -3.18 -5.99 -2.41
CA HIS A 83 -2.22 -4.99 -2.88
C HIS A 83 -0.94 -4.94 -2.02
N HIS A 84 -0.90 -5.63 -0.88
CA HIS A 84 0.34 -5.85 -0.13
C HIS A 84 1.12 -7.01 -0.72
N PHE A 85 2.41 -6.81 -0.98
CA PHE A 85 3.27 -7.86 -1.53
C PHE A 85 3.46 -9.03 -0.56
N GLU A 86 3.30 -8.80 0.76
CA GLU A 86 3.37 -9.85 1.76
C GLU A 86 2.22 -10.86 1.67
N TYR A 87 1.07 -10.47 1.09
CA TYR A 87 -0.01 -11.41 0.75
C TYR A 87 0.48 -12.46 -0.25
N TRP A 88 1.34 -12.05 -1.18
CA TRP A 88 1.86 -12.86 -2.28
C TRP A 88 3.15 -13.54 -1.87
N THR A 89 3.05 -14.38 -0.83
CA THR A 89 4.10 -15.29 -0.40
C THR A 89 3.56 -16.71 -0.35
N ASP A 90 4.37 -17.68 -0.77
CA ASP A 90 4.00 -19.10 -0.76
C ASP A 90 5.23 -19.97 -0.53
N TYR A 91 5.03 -21.24 -0.23
CA TYR A 91 6.10 -22.21 -0.10
C TYR A 91 6.70 -22.54 -1.47
N ASP A 92 8.00 -22.29 -1.62
CA ASP A 92 8.74 -22.77 -2.78
C ASP A 92 8.72 -24.32 -2.79
N PRO A 93 8.33 -24.95 -3.90
CA PRO A 93 8.10 -26.40 -3.94
C PRO A 93 9.37 -27.23 -3.75
N VAL A 94 10.55 -26.64 -3.99
CA VAL A 94 11.85 -27.32 -3.89
C VAL A 94 12.44 -27.12 -2.50
N THR A 95 12.57 -25.86 -2.08
CA THR A 95 13.23 -25.49 -0.82
C THR A 95 12.30 -25.57 0.39
N ARG A 96 10.98 -25.59 0.19
CA ARG A 96 9.95 -25.55 1.25
C ARG A 96 10.04 -24.32 2.15
N VAL A 97 10.71 -23.26 1.68
CA VAL A 97 10.80 -21.97 2.35
C VAL A 97 9.72 -21.06 1.80
N MET A 98 9.10 -20.25 2.67
CA MET A 98 8.16 -19.22 2.25
C MET A 98 8.91 -18.11 1.48
N THR A 99 8.52 -17.89 0.23
CA THR A 99 9.18 -16.96 -0.69
C THR A 99 8.15 -16.06 -1.38
N PRO A 100 8.54 -14.86 -1.84
CA PRO A 100 7.61 -13.98 -2.54
C PRO A 100 7.30 -14.51 -3.95
N VAL A 101 6.03 -14.53 -4.30
CA VAL A 101 5.55 -14.90 -5.64
C VAL A 101 5.14 -13.67 -6.44
N LYS A 102 5.06 -13.80 -7.76
CA LYS A 102 4.69 -12.70 -8.65
C LYS A 102 3.25 -12.25 -8.34
N MET A 103 3.05 -10.94 -8.22
CA MET A 103 1.72 -10.37 -8.01
C MET A 103 1.00 -10.20 -9.36
N PRO A 104 -0.32 -10.41 -9.45
CA PRO A 104 -1.09 -10.02 -10.63
C PRO A 104 -1.03 -8.51 -10.89
N LEU A 105 -1.08 -8.12 -12.16
CA LEU A 105 -0.89 -6.73 -12.64
C LEU A 105 -1.77 -5.71 -11.90
N ASN A 106 -3.05 -6.00 -11.75
CA ASN A 106 -4.03 -5.13 -11.08
C ASN A 106 -3.66 -4.85 -9.62
N TYR A 107 -3.08 -5.80 -8.89
CA TYR A 107 -2.68 -5.59 -7.49
C TYR A 107 -1.37 -4.83 -7.37
N VAL A 108 -0.45 -4.93 -8.34
CA VAL A 108 0.75 -4.06 -8.38
C VAL A 108 0.37 -2.61 -8.67
N ILE A 109 -0.63 -2.41 -9.52
CA ILE A 109 -1.15 -1.08 -9.83
C ILE A 109 -1.86 -0.48 -8.62
N GLU A 110 -2.67 -1.26 -7.89
CA GLU A 110 -3.25 -0.81 -6.63
C GLU A 110 -2.16 -0.50 -5.59
N MET A 111 -1.13 -1.34 -5.49
CA MET A 111 0.04 -1.12 -4.62
C MET A 111 0.78 0.19 -4.94
N PHE A 112 0.88 0.53 -6.23
CA PHE A 112 1.39 1.82 -6.69
C PHE A 112 0.47 2.97 -6.25
N CYS A 113 -0.84 2.86 -6.49
CA CYS A 113 -1.84 3.88 -6.10
C CYS A 113 -1.83 4.17 -4.59
N ASP A 114 -1.74 3.10 -3.79
CA ASP A 114 -1.58 3.10 -2.33
C ASP A 114 -0.35 3.92 -1.91
N ARG A 115 0.83 3.65 -2.48
CA ARG A 115 2.06 4.38 -2.17
C ARG A 115 2.00 5.86 -2.51
N ILE A 116 1.41 6.21 -3.65
CA ILE A 116 1.21 7.63 -4.01
C ILE A 116 0.27 8.29 -3.00
N ALA A 117 -0.85 7.65 -2.66
CA ALA A 117 -1.82 8.19 -1.69
C ALA A 117 -1.22 8.37 -0.29
N ALA A 118 -0.55 7.34 0.24
CA ALA A 118 0.13 7.40 1.52
C ALA A 118 1.17 8.52 1.54
N SER A 119 2.01 8.61 0.50
CA SER A 119 3.05 9.64 0.42
C SER A 119 2.46 11.06 0.43
N LYS A 120 1.37 11.30 -0.31
CA LYS A 120 0.68 12.60 -0.30
C LYS A 120 0.11 12.95 1.07
N ILE A 121 -0.48 11.96 1.76
CA ILE A 121 -1.15 12.21 3.04
C ILE A 121 -0.15 12.47 4.15
N TYR A 122 0.93 11.70 4.22
CA TYR A 122 1.92 11.86 5.29
C TYR A 122 2.84 13.07 5.08
N ASN A 123 3.10 13.48 3.83
CA ASN A 123 3.99 14.62 3.56
C ASN A 123 3.23 15.94 3.36
N GLY A 124 1.93 15.91 3.07
CA GLY A 124 1.10 17.11 2.95
C GLY A 124 1.67 18.13 1.97
N ALA A 125 1.88 19.37 2.45
CA ALA A 125 2.43 20.46 1.64
C ALA A 125 3.89 20.22 1.18
N ASN A 126 4.62 19.33 1.85
CA ASN A 126 6.00 18.99 1.49
C ASN A 126 6.08 17.92 0.40
N PHE A 127 4.94 17.38 -0.06
CA PHE A 127 4.93 16.30 -1.04
C PHE A 127 5.62 16.68 -2.36
N THR A 128 6.54 15.84 -2.81
CA THR A 128 7.14 15.89 -4.15
C THR A 128 6.96 14.54 -4.86
N ASN A 129 6.99 14.55 -6.19
CA ASN A 129 6.69 13.35 -6.99
C ASN A 129 7.71 12.21 -6.81
N ASP A 130 8.90 12.50 -6.31
CA ASP A 130 9.96 11.52 -6.06
C ASP A 130 9.84 10.82 -4.70
N MET A 131 9.12 11.39 -3.72
CA MET A 131 8.96 10.79 -2.38
C MET A 131 8.47 9.33 -2.39
N PRO A 132 7.46 8.93 -3.20
CA PRO A 132 7.06 7.52 -3.29
C PRO A 132 8.20 6.60 -3.77
N LEU A 133 9.01 7.06 -4.73
CA LEU A 133 10.17 6.32 -5.22
C LEU A 133 11.26 6.23 -4.15
N GLN A 134 11.57 7.34 -3.46
CA GLN A 134 12.54 7.36 -2.37
C GLN A 134 12.15 6.38 -1.25
N TYR A 135 10.86 6.36 -0.86
CA TYR A 135 10.34 5.41 0.13
C TYR A 135 10.45 3.95 -0.33
N PHE A 136 10.21 3.68 -1.61
CA PHE A 136 10.43 2.37 -2.18
C PHE A 136 11.90 1.96 -2.11
N MET A 137 12.81 2.82 -2.60
CA MET A 137 14.25 2.57 -2.66
C MET A 137 14.86 2.36 -1.27
N LYS A 138 14.45 3.15 -0.26
CA LYS A 138 14.88 2.98 1.13
C LYS A 138 14.58 1.59 1.68
N GLY A 139 13.42 1.01 1.34
CA GLY A 139 13.02 -0.32 1.80
C GLY A 139 13.40 -1.46 0.86
N LYS A 140 13.84 -1.18 -0.37
CA LYS A 140 14.15 -2.19 -1.39
C LYS A 140 15.19 -3.24 -0.93
N PRO A 141 16.25 -2.90 -0.17
CA PRO A 141 17.23 -3.88 0.29
C PRO A 141 16.67 -4.92 1.27
N THR A 142 15.62 -4.57 2.03
CA THR A 142 15.09 -5.42 3.11
C THR A 142 13.73 -6.06 2.78
N ARG A 143 12.94 -5.47 1.87
CA ARG A 143 11.63 -5.99 1.47
C ARG A 143 11.78 -7.23 0.58
N LYS A 144 11.03 -8.28 0.89
CA LYS A 144 10.93 -9.50 0.10
C LYS A 144 9.79 -9.36 -0.91
N ILE A 145 10.09 -8.80 -2.07
CA ILE A 145 9.15 -8.65 -3.21
C ILE A 145 9.69 -9.49 -4.36
N HIS A 146 8.82 -10.21 -5.06
CA HIS A 146 9.21 -10.98 -6.24
C HIS A 146 9.92 -10.07 -7.27
N PRO A 147 11.06 -10.48 -7.87
CA PRO A 147 11.91 -9.57 -8.66
C PRO A 147 11.18 -8.86 -9.81
N ARG A 148 10.28 -9.55 -10.53
CA ARG A 148 9.48 -8.93 -11.61
C ARG A 148 8.52 -7.87 -11.06
N THR A 149 7.81 -8.19 -9.97
CA THR A 149 6.90 -7.26 -9.27
C THR A 149 7.64 -6.01 -8.81
N SER A 150 8.81 -6.21 -8.19
CA SER A 150 9.66 -5.14 -7.68
C SER A 150 10.12 -4.20 -8.81
N ARG A 151 10.59 -4.76 -9.93
CA ARG A 151 11.02 -4.00 -11.10
C ARG A 151 9.88 -3.21 -11.74
N PHE A 152 8.71 -3.81 -11.89
CA PHE A 152 7.57 -3.13 -12.49
C PHE A 152 7.05 -1.98 -11.61
N LEU A 153 6.92 -2.22 -10.29
CA LEU A 153 6.57 -1.17 -9.34
C LEU A 153 7.60 -0.02 -9.38
N GLU A 154 8.89 -0.34 -9.38
CA GLU A 154 9.96 0.66 -9.49
C GLU A 154 9.84 1.47 -10.78
N GLY A 155 9.58 0.83 -11.91
CA GLY A 155 9.37 1.51 -13.19
C GLY A 155 8.21 2.49 -13.16
N LEU A 156 7.07 2.12 -12.56
CA LEU A 156 5.93 3.02 -12.37
C LEU A 156 6.29 4.20 -11.47
N LEU A 157 7.01 3.98 -10.37
CA LEU A 157 7.43 5.02 -9.44
C LEU A 157 8.45 5.98 -10.08
N GLN A 158 9.38 5.46 -10.87
CA GLN A 158 10.31 6.27 -11.67
C GLN A 158 9.59 7.10 -12.73
N MET A 159 8.59 6.52 -13.40
CA MET A 159 7.75 7.24 -14.35
C MET A 159 6.98 8.37 -13.67
N TYR A 160 6.38 8.10 -12.51
CA TYR A 160 5.68 9.10 -11.71
C TYR A 160 6.60 10.23 -11.28
N ALA A 161 7.81 9.91 -10.80
CA ALA A 161 8.80 10.91 -10.40
C ALA A 161 9.26 11.79 -11.57
N LYS A 162 9.49 11.21 -12.76
CA LYS A 162 10.08 11.92 -13.92
C LYS A 162 9.06 12.60 -14.83
N LYS A 163 7.87 12.01 -14.99
CA LYS A 163 6.85 12.41 -15.96
C LYS A 163 5.56 12.90 -15.31
N GLY A 164 5.42 12.72 -14.00
CA GLY A 164 4.27 13.20 -13.25
C GLY A 164 3.05 12.30 -13.35
N GLU A 165 2.03 12.69 -12.58
CA GLU A 165 0.83 11.91 -12.34
C GLU A 165 0.02 11.61 -13.60
N GLU A 166 -0.30 12.64 -14.38
CA GLU A 166 -1.18 12.53 -15.55
C GLU A 166 -0.60 11.57 -16.60
N TYR A 167 0.67 11.76 -16.94
CA TYR A 167 1.38 10.88 -17.87
C TYR A 167 1.39 9.44 -17.39
N THR A 168 1.71 9.23 -16.11
CA THR A 168 1.87 7.88 -15.55
C THR A 168 0.55 7.13 -15.52
N PHE A 169 -0.54 7.78 -15.09
CA PHE A 169 -1.86 7.15 -15.10
C PHE A 169 -2.39 6.92 -16.52
N ALA A 170 -2.09 7.81 -17.47
CA ALA A 170 -2.42 7.58 -18.88
C ALA A 170 -1.70 6.35 -19.45
N TRP A 171 -0.40 6.23 -19.16
CA TRP A 171 0.40 5.07 -19.55
C TRP A 171 -0.12 3.78 -18.90
N ILE A 172 -0.47 3.80 -17.61
CA ILE A 172 -1.04 2.63 -16.92
C ILE A 172 -2.34 2.17 -17.61
N ARG A 173 -3.24 3.10 -17.96
CA ARG A 173 -4.49 2.75 -18.66
C ARG A 173 -4.22 2.11 -20.01
N TRP A 174 -3.31 2.70 -20.80
CA TRP A 174 -2.89 2.14 -22.09
C TRP A 174 -2.28 0.75 -21.92
N TYR A 175 -1.33 0.58 -21.00
CA TYR A 175 -0.61 -0.67 -20.77
C TYR A 175 -1.57 -1.83 -20.49
N ARG A 176 -2.54 -1.61 -19.61
CA ARG A 176 -3.56 -2.61 -19.23
C ARG A 176 -4.51 -3.01 -20.35
N GLN A 177 -4.69 -2.18 -21.37
CA GLN A 177 -5.52 -2.53 -22.54
C GLN A 177 -4.78 -3.49 -23.48
N GLN A 178 -3.44 -3.49 -23.42
CA GLN A 178 -2.58 -4.24 -24.33
C GLN A 178 -1.93 -5.46 -23.65
N HIS A 179 -1.89 -5.49 -22.31
CA HIS A 179 -1.19 -6.52 -21.55
C HIS A 179 -2.03 -7.00 -20.37
N GLU A 180 -2.11 -8.31 -20.22
CA GLU A 180 -2.67 -8.96 -19.04
C GLU A 180 -1.65 -9.06 -17.88
N ASP A 181 -0.36 -8.90 -18.20
CA ASP A 181 0.77 -9.14 -17.28
C ASP A 181 1.98 -8.20 -17.54
N TYR A 182 3.08 -8.37 -16.80
CA TYR A 182 4.28 -7.54 -16.86
C TYR A 182 5.62 -8.27 -16.61
#